data_AF-A0A7W1B5D6-F1
#
_entry.id   AF-A0A7W1B5D6-F1
#
_cell.length_a   1.000
_cell.length_b   1.000
_cell.length_c   1.000
_cell.angle_alpha   90.00
_cell.angle_beta   90.00
_cell.angle_gamma   90.00
#
_symmetry.space_group_name_H-M   'P 1'
#
loop_
_entity.id
_entity.type
_entity.pdbx_description
1 polymer ?
#
loop_
_entity_poly.entity_id
_entity_poly.type
_entity_poly.pdbx_seq_one_letter_code
_entity_poly.pdbx_strand_id
1 'polypeptide(L)' 'MSGPVRSGVRLALDWGEARIGVARCDPAGVLAYPYATIPASD' A
#
# COMPACT_ATOMS: atom_id res chain seq x y z
N MET A 1 17.89 8.97 10.56
CA MET A 1 17.39 7.95 9.61
C MET A 1 16.74 6.85 10.42
N SER A 2 15.48 6.52 10.13
CA SER A 2 14.72 5.49 10.88
C SER A 2 15.48 4.17 10.84
N GLY A 3 15.44 3.41 11.94
CA GLY A 3 16.06 2.09 12.04
C GLY A 3 15.50 1.08 11.01
N PRO A 4 15.95 -0.18 11.05
CA PRO A 4 15.52 -1.18 10.09
C PRO A 4 14.00 -1.27 10.00
N VAL A 5 13.49 -1.42 8.77
CA VAL A 5 12.08 -1.64 8.49
C VAL A 5 11.62 -2.85 9.31
N ARG A 6 10.64 -2.66 10.20
CA ARG A 6 10.03 -3.78 10.93
C ARG A 6 9.47 -4.80 9.93
N SER A 7 9.70 -6.08 10.21
CA SER A 7 9.14 -7.17 9.40
C SER A 7 7.62 -7.08 9.29
N GLY A 8 7.10 -7.40 8.11
CA GLY A 8 5.67 -7.42 7.84
C GLY A 8 5.30 -6.71 6.54
N VAL A 9 4.05 -6.92 6.11
CA VAL A 9 3.51 -6.28 4.92
C VAL A 9 3.20 -4.81 5.21
N ARG A 10 3.57 -3.93 4.27
CA ARG A 10 3.14 -2.52 4.27
C ARG A 10 2.13 -2.28 3.16
N LEU A 11 1.14 -1.44 3.47
CA LEU A 11 0.17 -0.95 2.51
C LEU A 11 0.58 0.45 2.05
N ALA A 12 0.56 0.66 0.74
CA ALA A 12 0.62 1.97 0.12
C ALA A 12 -0.78 2.34 -0.37
N LEU A 13 -1.19 3.57 -0.06
CA LEU A 13 -2.51 4.10 -0.39
C LEU A 13 -2.33 5.34 -1.26
N ASP A 14 -2.95 5.32 -2.43
CA ASP A 14 -3.06 6.46 -3.33
C ASP A 14 -4.51 6.97 -3.29
N TRP A 15 -4.72 8.06 -2.56
CA TRP A 15 -6.04 8.60 -2.30
C TRP A 15 -6.46 9.60 -3.39
N GLY A 16 -7.60 9.33 -4.03
CA GLY A 16 -8.28 10.25 -4.93
C GLY A 16 -9.78 10.31 -4.65
N GLU A 17 -10.42 11.38 -5.10
CA GLU A 17 -11.86 11.60 -4.91
C GLU A 17 -12.72 10.46 -5.50
N ALA A 18 -12.34 9.94 -6.67
CA ALA A 18 -13.09 8.88 -7.32
C ALA A 18 -12.75 7.47 -6.80
N ARG A 19 -11.56 7.28 -6.22
CA ARG A 19 -11.03 5.95 -5.88
C ARG A 19 -9.76 5.99 -5.03
N ILE A 20 -9.49 4.88 -4.36
CA ILE A 20 -8.25 4.60 -3.65
C ILE A 20 -7.48 3.49 -4.37
N GLY A 21 -6.27 3.79 -4.83
CA GLY A 21 -5.31 2.77 -5.27
C GLY A 21 -4.65 2.11 -4.05
N VAL A 22 -4.64 0.79 -4.00
CA VAL A 22 -4.00 0.02 -2.91
C VAL A 22 -2.92 -0.88 -3.49
N ALA A 23 -1.69 -0.73 -2.97
CA ALA A 23 -0.58 -1.63 -3.21
C ALA A 23 -0.08 -2.22 -1.89
N ARG A 24 0.55 -3.39 -1.97
CA ARG A 24 1.19 -4.04 -0.80
C ARG A 24 2.59 -4.51 -1.16
N CYS A 25 3.45 -4.66 -0.16
CA CYS A 25 4.78 -5.24 -0.35
C CYS A 25 4.91 -6.66 0.22
N ASP A 26 5.99 -7.34 -0.11
CA ASP A 26 6.37 -8.58 0.60
C ASP A 26 6.78 -8.27 2.07
N PRO A 27 6.90 -9.30 2.94
CA PRO A 27 7.22 -9.10 4.37
C PRO A 27 8.59 -8.47 4.67
N ALA A 28 9.54 -8.49 3.74
CA ALA A 28 10.82 -7.80 3.86
C ALA A 28 10.74 -6.34 3.42
N GLY A 29 9.63 -5.93 2.80
CA GLY A 29 9.40 -4.54 2.40
C GLY A 29 10.15 -4.12 1.13
N VAL A 30 10.45 -5.06 0.22
CA VAL A 30 11.32 -4.82 -0.94
C VAL A 30 10.53 -4.61 -2.23
N LEU A 31 9.60 -5.51 -2.53
CA LEU A 31 8.82 -5.53 -3.77
C LEU A 31 7.39 -5.10 -3.50
N ALA A 32 6.97 -4.00 -4.10
CA ALA A 32 5.57 -3.58 -4.14
C ALA A 32 4.83 -4.25 -5.31
N TYR A 33 3.58 -4.61 -5.10
CA TYR A 33 2.69 -5.18 -6.12
C TYR A 33 1.25 -4.70 -5.91
N PRO A 34 0.46 -4.58 -7.00
CA PRO A 34 -0.91 -4.07 -6.91
C PRO A 34 -1.77 -5.03 -6.09
N TYR A 35 -2.70 -4.46 -5.31
CA TYR A 35 -3.66 -5.23 -4.53
C TYR A 35 -5.09 -5.00 -5.01
N ALA A 36 -5.56 -3.75 -4.96
CA ALA A 36 -6.92 -3.40 -5.35
C ALA A 36 -7.01 -1.93 -5.77
N THR A 37 -8.10 -1.60 -6.47
CA THR A 37 -8.59 -0.23 -6.59
C THR A 37 -9.97 -0.21 -5.98
N ILE A 38 -10.17 0.61 -4.95
CA ILE A 38 -11.46 0.73 -4.25
C ILE A 38 -12.17 1.97 -4.81
N PRO A 39 -13.37 1.83 -5.41
CA PRO A 39 -14.13 2.98 -5.87
C PRO A 39 -14.64 3.80 -4.67
N ALA A 40 -14.83 5.10 -4.87
CA ALA A 40 -15.61 5.90 -3.94
C ALA A 40 -17.08 5.45 -3.95
N SER A 41 -17.73 5.61 -2.81
CA SER A 41 -19.16 5.42 -2.63
C SER A 41 -19.76 6.75 -2.16
N ASP A 42 -21.02 6.99 -2.51
CA ASP A 42 -21.79 8.14 -2.04
C ASP A 42 -21.99 8.14 -0.50
#